data_AF-A0A0J5FQR1-F1
#
_entry.id   AF-A0A0J5FQR1-F1
#
_cell.length_a   1.000
_cell.length_b   1.000
_cell.length_c   1.000
_cell.angle_alpha   90.00
_cell.angle_beta   90.00
_cell.angle_gamma   90.00
#
_symmetry.space_group_name_H-M   'P 1'
#
loop_
_entity.id
_entity.type
_entity.pdbx_description
1 polymer ?
#
loop_
_entity_poly.entity_id
_entity_poly.type
_entity_poly.pdbx_seq_one_letter_code
_entity_poly.pdbx_strand_id
1 'polypeptide(L)'
;MKSIYLFVLFCFFACSVSAEGNGDKITGSQLKPNISVPTGKNDAINCNESITGYIISVSTGYEGNKNRLAFTIKNKSGQSWFWAAHLNNTDAGKSLLSTAIFAASSGQKIYAECDNNHYITSLWVGPDAW
;
A
#
# COMPACT_ATOMS: atom_id res chain seq x y z
N MET A 1 -39.46 -12.37 27.84
CA MET A 1 -38.28 -13.26 27.74
C MET A 1 -38.09 -13.84 26.32
N LYS A 2 -38.23 -13.03 25.25
CA LYS A 2 -37.92 -13.44 23.86
C LYS A 2 -36.83 -12.56 23.21
N SER A 3 -36.61 -11.35 23.74
CA SER A 3 -35.66 -10.38 23.19
C SER A 3 -34.20 -10.65 23.60
N ILE A 4 -33.96 -11.31 24.74
CA ILE A 4 -32.60 -11.64 25.21
C ILE A 4 -31.93 -12.69 24.30
N TYR A 5 -32.70 -13.66 23.80
CA TYR A 5 -32.17 -14.70 22.90
C TYR A 5 -31.74 -14.16 21.53
N LEU A 6 -32.37 -13.08 21.06
CA LEU A 6 -32.02 -12.46 19.77
C LEU A 6 -30.67 -11.71 19.85
N PHE A 7 -30.35 -11.13 21.00
CA PHE A 7 -29.08 -10.42 21.22
C PHE A 7 -27.90 -11.39 21.39
N VAL A 8 -28.12 -12.53 22.05
CA VAL A 8 -27.09 -13.57 22.22
C VAL A 8 -26.74 -14.22 20.87
N LEU A 9 -27.72 -14.42 19.98
CA LEU A 9 -27.50 -15.01 18.66
C LEU A 9 -26.65 -14.10 17.75
N PHE A 10 -26.76 -12.77 17.89
CA PHE A 10 -25.98 -11.81 17.11
C PHE A 10 -24.51 -11.74 17.58
N CYS A 11 -24.24 -11.90 18.89
CA CYS A 11 -22.87 -11.95 19.41
C CYS A 11 -22.09 -13.20 18.96
N PHE A 12 -22.76 -14.34 18.75
CA PHE A 12 -22.08 -15.56 18.27
C PHE A 12 -21.67 -15.49 16.80
N PHE A 13 -22.35 -14.68 15.97
CA PHE A 13 -21.99 -14.53 14.55
C PHE A 13 -20.77 -13.61 14.33
N ALA A 14 -20.42 -12.77 15.30
CA ALA A 14 -19.27 -11.86 15.21
C ALA A 14 -17.95 -12.48 15.73
N CYS A 15 -17.98 -13.67 16.35
CA CYS A 15 -16.80 -14.30 16.94
C CYS A 15 -16.15 -15.41 16.10
N SER A 16 -16.64 -15.69 14.89
CA SER A 16 -16.03 -16.67 13.99
C SER A 16 -15.11 -16.03 12.94
N VAL A 17 -14.18 -15.16 13.38
CA VAL A 17 -12.91 -15.04 12.67
C VAL A 17 -12.02 -16.12 13.24
N SER A 18 -12.07 -17.31 12.63
CA SER A 18 -11.08 -18.34 12.86
C SER A 18 -9.73 -17.77 12.44
N ALA A 19 -8.93 -17.35 13.41
CA ALA A 19 -7.49 -17.31 13.25
C ALA A 19 -7.05 -18.77 13.09
N GLU A 20 -6.99 -19.26 11.86
CA GLU A 20 -6.28 -20.50 11.57
C GLU A 20 -4.84 -20.31 12.05
N GLY A 21 -4.54 -20.95 13.17
CA GLY A 21 -3.19 -21.18 13.61
C GLY A 21 -2.48 -22.00 12.53
N ASN A 22 -1.66 -21.33 11.75
CA ASN A 22 -0.51 -21.96 11.11
C ASN A 22 0.76 -21.39 11.74
N GLY A 23 0.94 -21.70 13.02
CA GLY A 23 2.24 -21.64 13.65
C GLY A 23 3.06 -22.82 13.16
N ASP A 24 3.70 -22.69 12.00
CA ASP A 24 5.07 -23.20 11.85
C ASP A 24 5.76 -22.71 10.58
N LYS A 25 6.97 -22.18 10.80
CA LYS A 25 8.06 -22.05 9.84
C LYS A 25 7.92 -20.98 8.74
N ILE A 26 8.07 -19.71 9.15
CA ILE A 26 8.90 -18.81 8.34
C ILE A 26 10.35 -19.29 8.51
N THR A 27 10.72 -20.34 7.77
CA THR A 27 12.14 -20.67 7.56
C THR A 27 12.79 -19.41 7.00
N GLY A 28 13.89 -18.97 7.60
CA GLY A 28 14.60 -17.72 7.32
C GLY A 28 15.17 -17.55 5.90
N SER A 29 14.52 -18.05 4.86
CA SER A 29 14.66 -17.52 3.51
C SER A 29 13.73 -16.32 3.42
N GLN A 30 14.24 -15.13 3.74
CA GLN A 30 13.68 -13.91 3.18
C GLN A 30 13.45 -14.17 1.68
N LEU A 31 12.22 -14.01 1.19
CA LEU A 31 11.91 -14.17 -0.23
C LEU A 31 12.94 -13.31 -0.97
N LYS A 32 13.76 -13.94 -1.82
CA LYS A 32 14.64 -13.18 -2.71
C LYS A 32 13.76 -12.18 -3.44
N PRO A 33 14.12 -10.88 -3.51
CA PRO A 33 13.34 -9.91 -4.26
C PRO A 33 13.18 -10.42 -5.69
N ASN A 34 11.98 -10.88 -6.04
CA ASN A 34 11.69 -11.37 -7.40
C ASN A 34 11.38 -10.19 -8.36
N ILE A 35 11.51 -8.97 -7.84
CA ILE A 35 11.23 -7.74 -8.55
C ILE A 35 12.59 -7.08 -8.81
N SER A 36 13.18 -7.43 -9.97
CA SER A 36 14.31 -6.69 -10.53
C SER A 36 13.78 -5.48 -11.28
N VAL A 37 13.37 -4.45 -10.55
CA VAL A 37 13.11 -3.15 -11.16
C VAL A 37 14.43 -2.38 -11.08
N PRO A 38 15.10 -2.10 -12.21
CA PRO A 38 16.22 -1.17 -12.20
C PRO A 38 15.69 0.15 -11.62
N THR A 39 16.15 0.48 -10.43
CA THR A 39 15.79 1.69 -9.69
C THR A 39 17.09 2.40 -9.34
N GLY A 40 17.63 3.11 -10.33
CA GLY A 40 18.55 4.19 -10.10
C GLY A 40 17.89 5.29 -9.26
N LYS A 41 18.69 6.00 -8.46
CA LYS A 41 18.25 7.08 -7.56
C LYS A 41 17.44 8.20 -8.28
N ASN A 42 17.61 8.33 -9.60
CA ASN A 42 16.96 9.33 -10.46
C ASN A 42 15.80 8.78 -11.30
N ASP A 43 15.39 7.53 -11.07
CA ASP A 43 14.43 6.84 -11.95
C ASP A 43 12.97 7.15 -11.58
N ALA A 44 12.75 7.86 -10.48
CA ALA A 44 11.41 8.27 -10.06
C ALA A 44 10.98 9.44 -10.95
N ILE A 45 9.84 9.28 -11.59
CA ILE A 45 9.23 10.26 -12.50
C ILE A 45 8.39 11.23 -11.68
N ASN A 46 8.33 12.47 -12.15
CA ASN A 46 7.44 13.50 -11.62
C ASN A 46 5.97 13.09 -11.76
N CYS A 47 5.24 13.15 -10.65
CA CYS A 47 3.79 12.98 -10.59
C CYS A 47 3.13 14.28 -11.09
N ASN A 48 2.91 14.41 -12.40
CA ASN A 48 2.37 15.65 -12.98
C ASN A 48 0.83 15.74 -12.93
N GLU A 49 0.17 14.59 -12.99
CA GLU A 49 -1.29 14.45 -13.02
C GLU A 49 -1.68 13.23 -12.20
N SER A 50 -2.91 13.19 -11.70
CA SER A 50 -3.42 12.05 -10.94
C SER A 50 -3.25 10.74 -11.70
N ILE A 51 -2.84 9.69 -11.00
CA ILE A 51 -2.45 8.42 -11.60
C ILE A 51 -3.41 7.31 -11.17
N THR A 52 -4.04 6.67 -12.14
CA THR A 52 -4.78 5.42 -11.92
C THR A 52 -3.91 4.21 -12.26
N GLY A 53 -3.99 3.14 -11.48
CA GLY A 53 -3.24 1.92 -11.79
C GLY A 53 -3.21 0.92 -10.64
N TYR A 54 -2.10 0.19 -10.55
CA TYR A 54 -1.85 -0.78 -9.48
C TYR A 54 -0.48 -0.51 -8.86
N ILE A 55 -0.41 -0.51 -7.54
CA ILE A 55 0.88 -0.52 -6.84
C ILE A 55 1.43 -1.93 -6.94
N ILE A 56 2.64 -2.06 -7.49
CA ILE A 56 3.32 -3.35 -7.65
C ILE A 56 4.61 -3.44 -6.84
N SER A 57 5.10 -2.31 -6.34
CA SER A 57 6.21 -2.26 -5.39
C SER A 57 6.11 -1.02 -4.51
N VAL A 58 6.55 -1.17 -3.26
CA VAL A 58 6.64 -0.10 -2.27
C VAL A 58 8.08 -0.08 -1.77
N SER A 59 8.72 1.08 -1.84
CA SER A 59 10.11 1.25 -1.44
C SER A 59 10.23 2.32 -0.36
N THR A 60 10.90 1.96 0.73
CA THR A 60 11.31 2.89 1.79
C THR A 60 12.82 3.00 1.79
N GLY A 61 13.35 4.20 2.00
CA GLY A 61 14.80 4.39 2.04
C GLY A 61 15.20 5.67 2.76
N TYR A 62 16.51 5.90 2.80
CA TYR A 62 17.10 7.10 3.39
C TYR A 62 17.75 7.94 2.28
N GLU A 63 17.42 9.22 2.24
CA GLU A 63 18.14 10.20 1.43
C GLU A 63 18.82 11.19 2.37
N GLY A 64 20.12 11.00 2.59
CA GLY A 64 20.83 11.66 3.69
C GLY A 64 20.24 11.21 5.03
N ASN A 65 19.53 12.12 5.71
CA ASN A 65 18.87 11.87 6.99
C ASN A 65 17.33 11.86 6.90
N LYS A 66 16.77 11.89 5.68
CA LYS A 66 15.32 11.93 5.47
C LYS A 66 14.80 10.55 5.08
N ASN A 67 13.77 10.12 5.78
CA ASN A 67 13.03 8.90 5.50
C ASN A 67 12.15 9.06 4.26
N ARG A 68 12.51 8.48 3.14
CA ARG A 68 11.75 8.58 1.88
C ARG A 68 10.82 7.39 1.68
N LEU A 69 9.78 7.64 0.91
CA LEU A 69 8.79 6.68 0.47
C LEU A 69 8.58 6.85 -1.03
N ALA A 70 8.51 5.74 -1.75
CA ALA A 70 8.28 5.74 -3.18
C ALA A 70 7.48 4.51 -3.60
N PHE A 71 6.74 4.64 -4.70
CA PHE A 71 5.84 3.61 -5.21
C PHE A 71 6.15 3.31 -6.66
N THR A 72 6.08 2.05 -7.02
CA THR A 72 6.06 1.65 -8.42
C THR A 72 4.61 1.37 -8.81
N ILE A 73 4.10 2.15 -9.77
CA ILE A 73 2.73 2.06 -10.26
C ILE A 73 2.76 1.51 -11.68
N LYS A 74 1.95 0.47 -11.92
CA LYS A 74 1.67 -0.07 -13.25
C LYS A 74 0.32 0.45 -13.75
N ASN A 75 0.31 1.08 -14.91
CA ASN A 75 -0.88 1.59 -15.59
C ASN A 75 -0.85 1.22 -17.10
N LYS A 76 -1.76 1.81 -17.88
CA LYS A 76 -1.84 1.59 -19.33
C LYS A 76 -0.58 1.97 -20.11
N SER A 77 0.20 2.93 -19.59
CA SER A 77 1.44 3.43 -20.19
C SER A 77 2.66 2.60 -19.81
N GLY A 78 2.50 1.61 -18.93
CA GLY A 78 3.58 0.75 -18.46
C GLY A 78 3.78 0.85 -16.96
N GLN A 79 5.03 0.73 -16.53
CA GLN A 79 5.42 0.73 -15.13
C GLN A 79 6.37 1.88 -14.87
N SER A 80 6.11 2.66 -13.82
CA SER A 80 6.93 3.81 -13.47
C SER A 80 7.05 3.97 -11.95
N TRP A 81 8.15 4.58 -11.53
CA TRP A 81 8.47 4.82 -10.13
C TRP A 81 8.13 6.27 -9.77
N PHE A 82 7.57 6.51 -8.58
CA PHE A 82 7.07 7.82 -8.15
C PHE A 82 7.44 8.07 -6.68
N TRP A 83 7.85 9.29 -6.38
CA TRP A 83 8.11 9.70 -5.00
C TRP A 83 6.82 10.09 -4.27
N ALA A 84 6.74 9.76 -2.99
CA ALA A 84 5.72 10.28 -2.09
C ALA A 84 6.15 11.61 -1.45
N ALA A 85 5.18 12.47 -1.17
CA ALA A 85 5.41 13.81 -0.60
C ALA A 85 5.81 13.72 0.88
N HIS A 86 5.26 12.74 1.60
CA HIS A 86 5.45 12.57 3.04
C HIS A 86 6.58 11.60 3.36
N LEU A 87 7.37 11.95 4.37
CA LEU A 87 8.40 11.06 4.90
C LEU A 87 7.74 9.88 5.61
N ASN A 88 8.30 8.67 5.45
CA ASN A 88 7.66 7.44 5.95
C ASN A 88 7.52 7.38 7.50
N ASN A 89 8.18 8.27 8.23
CA ASN A 89 8.14 8.36 9.68
C ASN A 89 7.15 9.40 10.23
N THR A 90 6.51 10.19 9.35
CA THR A 90 5.40 11.10 9.70
C THR A 90 4.07 10.35 9.69
N ASP A 91 3.05 10.84 10.39
CA ASP A 91 1.75 10.15 10.44
C ASP A 91 1.10 10.03 9.05
N ALA A 92 1.15 11.10 8.26
CA ALA A 92 0.70 11.07 6.87
C ALA A 92 1.50 10.05 6.03
N GLY A 93 2.82 10.01 6.17
CA GLY A 93 3.66 9.05 5.44
C GLY A 93 3.46 7.60 5.88
N LYS A 94 3.23 7.34 7.17
CA LYS A 94 2.87 6.00 7.69
C LYS A 94 1.52 5.55 7.16
N SER A 95 0.53 6.45 7.15
CA SER A 95 -0.79 6.18 6.59
C SER A 95 -0.67 5.84 5.10
N LEU A 96 0.05 6.66 4.33
CA LEU A 96 0.26 6.45 2.90
C LEU A 96 1.02 5.14 2.62
N LEU A 97 2.05 4.83 3.40
CA LEU A 97 2.78 3.56 3.34
C LEU A 97 1.85 2.36 3.61
N SER A 98 1.02 2.43 4.66
CA SER A 98 0.08 1.37 4.99
C SER A 98 -0.94 1.15 3.87
N THR A 99 -1.51 2.22 3.32
CA THR A 99 -2.42 2.16 2.17
C THR A 99 -1.73 1.57 0.94
N ALA A 100 -0.48 1.94 0.68
CA ALA A 100 0.29 1.41 -0.45
C ALA A 100 0.58 -0.08 -0.30
N ILE A 101 0.94 -0.55 0.90
CA ILE A 101 1.14 -1.98 1.18
C ILE A 101 -0.18 -2.75 1.01
N PHE A 102 -1.30 -2.19 1.48
CA PHE A 102 -2.62 -2.77 1.28
C PHE A 102 -2.97 -2.88 -0.21
N ALA A 103 -2.77 -1.81 -0.99
CA ALA A 103 -3.00 -1.84 -2.44
C ALA A 103 -2.14 -2.89 -3.15
N ALA A 104 -0.84 -2.96 -2.80
CA ALA A 104 0.09 -3.91 -3.40
C ALA A 104 -0.25 -5.37 -3.08
N SER A 105 -0.66 -5.65 -1.83
CA SER A 105 -1.01 -7.00 -1.38
C SER A 105 -2.39 -7.45 -1.84
N SER A 106 -3.36 -6.53 -1.92
CA SER A 106 -4.73 -6.83 -2.39
C SER A 106 -4.84 -6.91 -3.91
N GLY A 107 -3.90 -6.32 -4.65
CA GLY A 107 -3.99 -6.19 -6.11
C GLY A 107 -5.13 -5.29 -6.57
N GLN A 108 -5.71 -4.47 -5.68
CA GLN A 108 -6.76 -3.52 -6.02
C GLN A 108 -6.21 -2.33 -6.81
N LYS A 109 -7.10 -1.70 -7.58
CA LYS A 109 -6.76 -0.46 -8.28
C LYS A 109 -6.56 0.67 -7.29
N ILE A 110 -5.76 1.62 -7.72
CA ILE A 110 -5.49 2.86 -7.01
C ILE A 110 -5.81 4.08 -7.86
N TYR A 111 -6.16 5.16 -7.18
CA TYR A 111 -6.09 6.53 -7.66
C TYR A 111 -5.12 7.29 -6.76
N ALA A 112 -4.04 7.81 -7.35
CA ALA A 112 -3.00 8.57 -6.65
C ALA A 112 -3.11 10.05 -7.01
N GLU A 113 -3.19 10.91 -6.00
CA GLU A 113 -3.13 12.36 -6.20
C GLU A 113 -1.68 12.85 -6.15
N CYS A 114 -1.37 13.80 -7.03
CA CYS A 114 -0.09 14.48 -7.07
C CYS A 114 -0.22 15.91 -6.55
N ASP A 115 0.83 16.43 -5.90
CA ASP A 115 0.93 17.85 -5.57
C ASP A 115 1.68 18.67 -6.65
N ASN A 116 1.71 19.99 -6.45
CA ASN A 116 2.45 20.92 -7.31
C ASN A 116 3.97 20.73 -7.28
N ASN A 117 4.49 19.93 -6.35
CA ASN A 117 5.91 19.57 -6.28
C ASN A 117 6.19 18.23 -6.96
N HIS A 118 5.19 17.67 -7.65
CA HIS A 118 5.25 16.43 -8.41
C HIS A 118 5.44 15.16 -7.57
N TYR A 119 4.90 15.15 -6.35
CA TYR A 119 4.92 14.02 -5.44
C TYR A 119 3.52 13.44 -5.19
N ILE A 120 3.43 12.14 -4.93
CA ILE A 120 2.18 11.50 -4.50
C ILE A 120 1.88 11.90 -3.05
N THR A 121 0.70 12.48 -2.82
CA THR A 121 0.24 12.90 -1.48
C THR A 121 -0.76 11.93 -0.87
N SER A 122 -1.62 11.34 -1.70
CA SER A 122 -2.71 10.49 -1.25
C SER A 122 -2.89 9.27 -2.17
N LEU A 123 -3.51 8.23 -1.61
CA LEU A 123 -3.87 7.01 -2.33
C LEU A 123 -5.30 6.62 -1.93
N TRP A 124 -6.13 6.39 -2.94
CA TRP A 124 -7.44 5.78 -2.80
C TRP A 124 -7.38 4.38 -3.39
N VAL A 125 -7.90 3.39 -2.68
CA VAL A 125 -7.80 1.98 -3.06
C VAL A 125 -9.21 1.39 -3.16
N GLY A 126 -9.50 0.77 -4.29
CA GLY A 126 -10.80 0.13 -4.49
C GLY A 126 -11.05 -0.27 -5.94
N PRO A 127 -12.11 -1.05 -6.20
CA PRO A 127 -12.46 -1.49 -7.56
C PRO A 127 -12.81 -0.33 -8.51
N ASP A 128 -13.28 0.78 -7.95
CA ASP A 128 -13.77 1.98 -8.64
C ASP A 128 -12.80 3.17 -8.56
N ALA A 129 -11.54 2.94 -8.18
CA ALA A 129 -10.51 3.96 -8.20
C ALA A 129 -10.11 4.25 -9.67
N TRP A 130 -10.78 5.24 -10.28
CA TRP A 130 -10.61 5.74 -11.65
C TRP A 130 -10.48 7.27 -11.66
#